data_AF-E1YGB1-F1
#
_entry.id   AF-E1YGB1-F1
#
_cell.length_a   1.000
_cell.length_b   1.000
_cell.length_c   1.000
_cell.angle_alpha   90.00
_cell.angle_beta   90.00
_cell.angle_gamma   90.00
#
_symmetry.space_group_name_H-M   'P 1'
#
loop_
_entity.id
_entity.type
_entity.pdbx_description
1 polymer ?
#
loop_
_entity_poly.entity_id
_entity_poly.type
_entity_poly.pdbx_seq_one_letter_code
_entity_poly.pdbx_strand_id
1 'polypeptide(L)'
;MDVKDYCSSMEIELVGWKAKIFDAIRKADRLGTAEKGKVFENINDLKIIVADMEEKINRLKTECPSEWSPYKKDMDKGTIDMRSKYEQTMEYIGKASPVSIAG
;
A
#
# COMPACT_ATOMS: atom_id res chain seq x y z
N MET A 1 22.89 -5.31 -3.21
CA MET A 1 21.61 -5.99 -2.99
C MET A 1 21.31 -6.78 -4.24
N ASP A 2 21.17 -8.09 -4.11
CA ASP A 2 20.76 -8.95 -5.21
C ASP A 2 19.22 -9.01 -5.32
N VAL A 3 18.71 -9.71 -6.32
CA VAL A 3 17.26 -9.83 -6.56
C VAL A 3 16.53 -10.55 -5.41
N LYS A 4 17.19 -11.48 -4.71
CA LYS A 4 16.60 -12.26 -3.61
C LYS A 4 16.45 -11.42 -2.35
N ASP A 5 17.50 -10.67 -2.01
CA ASP A 5 17.48 -9.71 -0.90
C ASP A 5 16.42 -8.64 -1.13
N TYR A 6 16.31 -8.14 -2.36
CA TYR A 6 15.30 -7.17 -2.73
C TYR A 6 13.88 -7.73 -2.59
N CYS A 7 13.62 -8.92 -3.17
CA CYS A 7 12.31 -9.56 -3.05
C CYS A 7 11.93 -9.78 -1.58
N SER A 8 12.87 -10.25 -0.76
CA SER A 8 12.63 -10.50 0.67
C SER A 8 12.29 -9.20 1.42
N SER A 9 13.00 -8.11 1.12
CA SER A 9 12.74 -6.79 1.68
C SER A 9 11.35 -6.28 1.28
N MET A 10 11.00 -6.42 -0.01
CA MET A 10 9.70 -6.00 -0.52
C MET A 10 8.54 -6.81 0.05
N GLU A 11 8.71 -8.11 0.28
CA GLU A 11 7.70 -8.94 0.94
C GLU A 11 7.39 -8.44 2.36
N ILE A 12 8.44 -8.09 3.12
CA ILE A 12 8.29 -7.50 4.47
C ILE A 12 7.56 -6.16 4.38
N GLU A 13 7.92 -5.30 3.43
CA GLU A 13 7.24 -4.03 3.21
C GLU A 13 5.76 -4.23 2.88
N LEU A 14 5.42 -5.18 2.00
CA LEU A 14 4.03 -5.46 1.61
C LEU A 14 3.19 -6.00 2.78
N VAL A 15 3.76 -6.80 3.68
CA VAL A 15 3.10 -7.19 4.93
C VAL A 15 2.79 -5.95 5.77
N GLY A 16 3.74 -5.03 5.90
CA GLY A 16 3.52 -3.74 6.57
C GLY A 16 2.42 -2.90 5.91
N TRP A 17 2.36 -2.88 4.59
CA TRP A 17 1.32 -2.17 3.84
C TRP A 17 -0.07 -2.78 4.01
N LYS A 18 -0.18 -4.11 4.00
CA LYS A 18 -1.44 -4.80 4.30
C LYS A 18 -1.96 -4.45 5.70
N ALA A 19 -1.07 -4.40 6.70
CA ALA A 19 -1.43 -3.98 8.05
C ALA A 19 -1.90 -2.51 8.10
N LYS A 20 -1.21 -1.59 7.41
CA LYS A 20 -1.63 -0.18 7.30
C LYS A 20 -2.99 -0.03 6.62
N ILE A 21 -3.23 -0.76 5.52
CA ILE A 21 -4.53 -0.76 4.83
C ILE A 21 -5.64 -1.27 5.77
N PHE A 22 -5.37 -2.31 6.55
CA PHE A 22 -6.32 -2.82 7.52
C PHE A 22 -6.65 -1.80 8.62
N ASP A 23 -5.64 -1.08 9.13
CA ASP A 23 -5.86 0.02 10.09
C ASP A 23 -6.67 1.17 9.47
N ALA A 24 -6.41 1.54 8.21
CA ALA A 24 -7.20 2.53 7.49
C ALA A 24 -8.67 2.11 7.34
N ILE A 25 -8.95 0.83 7.02
CA ILE A 25 -10.31 0.29 6.99
C ILE A 25 -10.99 0.42 8.36
N ARG A 26 -10.29 0.02 9.43
CA ARG A 26 -10.79 0.10 10.82
C ARG A 26 -11.14 1.54 11.22
N LYS A 27 -10.35 2.52 10.78
CA LYS A 27 -10.62 3.94 11.03
C LYS A 27 -11.77 4.46 10.15
N ALA A 28 -11.83 4.04 8.89
CA ALA A 28 -12.93 4.36 7.98
C ALA A 28 -14.29 3.85 8.46
N ASP A 29 -14.31 2.70 9.14
CA ASP A 29 -15.54 2.11 9.71
C ASP A 29 -16.22 3.00 10.75
N ARG A 30 -15.48 3.96 11.34
CA ARG A 30 -15.99 4.92 12.33
C ARG A 30 -16.56 6.19 11.71
N LEU A 31 -16.46 6.35 10.39
CA LEU A 31 -16.94 7.53 9.66
C LEU A 31 -18.43 7.41 9.30
N GLY A 32 -19.04 8.56 8.97
CA GLY A 32 -20.36 8.61 8.35
C GLY A 32 -20.39 7.95 6.97
N THR A 33 -21.58 7.55 6.52
CA THR A 33 -21.77 6.76 5.28
C THR A 33 -21.20 7.46 4.03
N ALA A 34 -21.30 8.79 3.94
CA ALA A 34 -20.81 9.54 2.80
C ALA A 34 -19.27 9.57 2.74
N GLU A 35 -18.62 9.83 3.86
CA GLU A 35 -17.16 9.87 3.99
C GLU A 35 -16.55 8.48 3.81
N LYS A 36 -17.24 7.46 4.32
CA LYS A 36 -16.85 6.05 4.20
C LYS A 36 -16.74 5.61 2.73
N GLY A 37 -17.63 6.05 1.85
CA GLY A 37 -17.57 5.76 0.42
C GLY A 37 -16.26 6.23 -0.23
N LYS A 38 -15.91 7.52 -0.04
CA LYS A 38 -14.69 8.10 -0.60
C LYS A 38 -13.40 7.50 -0.04
N VAL A 39 -13.41 7.13 1.25
CA VAL A 39 -12.27 6.43 1.86
C VAL A 39 -12.10 5.04 1.29
N PHE A 40 -13.19 4.30 1.05
CA PHE A 40 -13.09 2.97 0.47
C PHE A 40 -12.61 2.95 -0.98
N GLU A 41 -12.95 3.96 -1.78
CA GLU A 41 -12.37 4.12 -3.11
C GLU A 41 -10.84 4.19 -3.03
N ASN A 42 -10.30 5.05 -2.16
CA ASN A 42 -8.86 5.17 -1.97
C ASN A 42 -8.22 3.88 -1.42
N ILE A 43 -8.90 3.18 -0.50
CA ILE A 43 -8.43 1.90 0.04
C ILE A 43 -8.41 0.83 -1.05
N ASN A 44 -9.38 0.81 -1.96
CA ASN A 44 -9.40 -0.14 -3.07
C ASN A 44 -8.24 0.11 -4.03
N ASP A 45 -7.92 1.37 -4.33
CA ASP A 45 -6.73 1.71 -5.12
C ASP A 45 -5.44 1.21 -4.45
N LEU A 46 -5.30 1.39 -3.13
CA LEU A 46 -4.16 0.88 -2.37
C LEU A 46 -4.04 -0.66 -2.45
N LYS A 47 -5.17 -1.38 -2.37
CA LYS A 47 -5.20 -2.84 -2.50
C LYS A 47 -4.76 -3.29 -3.90
N ILE A 48 -5.16 -2.57 -4.95
CA ILE A 48 -4.75 -2.85 -6.33
C ILE A 48 -3.23 -2.71 -6.47
N ILE A 49 -2.66 -1.63 -5.93
CA ILE A 49 -1.20 -1.41 -5.96
C ILE A 49 -0.46 -2.53 -5.22
N VAL A 50 -0.93 -2.92 -4.03
CA VAL A 50 -0.35 -4.04 -3.28
C VAL A 50 -0.39 -5.34 -4.09
N ALA A 51 -1.53 -5.65 -4.71
CA ALA A 51 -1.68 -6.87 -5.51
C ALA A 51 -0.74 -6.89 -6.73
N ASP A 52 -0.60 -5.78 -7.45
CA ASP A 52 0.35 -5.65 -8.58
C ASP A 52 1.81 -5.83 -8.12
N MET A 53 2.16 -5.28 -6.95
CA MET A 53 3.50 -5.48 -6.37
C MET A 53 3.75 -6.93 -5.95
N GLU A 54 2.74 -7.62 -5.38
CA GLU A 54 2.86 -9.05 -5.06
C GLU A 54 3.08 -9.91 -6.30
N GLU A 55 2.35 -9.62 -7.39
CA GLU A 55 2.53 -10.32 -8.66
C GLU A 55 3.95 -10.11 -9.21
N LYS A 56 4.45 -8.87 -9.20
CA LYS A 56 5.80 -8.53 -9.68
C LYS A 56 6.89 -9.20 -8.86
N ILE A 57 6.75 -9.24 -7.52
CA ILE A 57 7.70 -9.95 -6.65
C ILE A 57 7.68 -11.45 -6.95
N ASN A 58 6.50 -12.07 -7.05
CA ASN A 58 6.38 -13.48 -7.38
C ASN A 58 7.02 -13.79 -8.73
N ARG A 59 6.84 -12.92 -9.72
CA ARG A 59 7.48 -13.04 -11.03
C ARG A 59 9.00 -12.94 -10.93
N LEU A 60 9.54 -11.96 -10.21
CA LEU A 60 10.99 -11.81 -10.02
C LEU A 60 11.62 -13.00 -9.29
N LYS A 61 10.93 -13.55 -8.28
CA LYS A 61 11.40 -14.75 -7.57
C LYS A 61 11.43 -15.98 -8.48
N THR A 62 10.46 -16.10 -9.38
CA THR A 62 10.28 -17.26 -10.26
C THR A 62 11.20 -17.20 -11.48
N GLU A 63 11.24 -16.04 -12.15
CA GLU A 63 12.02 -15.85 -13.38
C GLU A 63 13.49 -15.53 -13.11
N CYS A 64 13.82 -14.98 -11.94
CA CYS A 64 15.17 -14.60 -11.51
C CYS A 64 16.02 -13.99 -12.65
N PRO A 65 15.52 -12.95 -13.34
CA PRO A 65 16.17 -12.43 -14.52
C PRO A 65 17.54 -11.82 -14.18
N SER A 66 18.50 -11.97 -15.10
CA SER A 66 19.83 -11.37 -14.95
C SER A 66 19.79 -9.84 -14.92
N GLU A 67 18.85 -9.25 -15.64
CA GLU A 67 18.56 -7.82 -15.62
C GLU A 67 17.19 -7.58 -14.98
N TRP A 68 17.17 -6.93 -13.82
CA TRP A 68 15.96 -6.68 -13.03
C TRP A 68 15.77 -5.21 -12.64
N SER A 69 16.67 -4.32 -13.06
CA SER A 69 16.60 -2.89 -12.73
C SER A 69 15.29 -2.22 -13.17
N PRO A 70 14.67 -2.57 -14.32
CA PRO A 70 13.37 -2.01 -14.69
C PRO A 70 12.26 -2.38 -13.70
N TYR A 71 12.20 -3.66 -13.29
CA TYR A 71 11.22 -4.13 -12.30
C TYR A 71 11.41 -3.42 -10.96
N LYS A 72 12.68 -3.27 -10.53
CA LYS A 72 13.02 -2.50 -9.33
C LYS A 72 12.46 -1.09 -9.39
N LYS A 73 12.70 -0.37 -10.49
CA LYS A 73 12.23 1.00 -10.67
C LYS A 73 10.70 1.10 -10.60
N ASP A 74 10.00 0.16 -11.20
CA ASP A 74 8.54 0.12 -11.21
C ASP A 74 7.97 -0.17 -9.81
N MET A 75 8.57 -1.09 -9.05
CA MET A 75 8.15 -1.37 -7.68
C MET A 75 8.51 -0.24 -6.72
N ASP A 76 9.69 0.37 -6.84
CA ASP A 76 10.09 1.53 -6.02
C ASP A 76 9.12 2.69 -6.25
N LYS A 77 8.67 2.91 -7.50
CA LYS A 77 7.62 3.86 -7.82
C LYS A 77 6.28 3.47 -7.18
N GLY A 78 5.88 2.20 -7.27
CA GLY A 78 4.67 1.68 -6.61
C GLY A 78 4.64 1.94 -5.11
N THR A 79 5.77 1.78 -4.41
CA THR A 79 5.89 2.09 -2.97
C THR A 79 5.69 3.58 -2.68
N ILE A 80 6.21 4.47 -3.54
CA ILE A 80 6.03 5.92 -3.40
C ILE A 80 4.56 6.29 -3.62
N ASP A 81 3.95 5.78 -4.69
CA ASP A 81 2.54 6.05 -5.03
C ASP A 81 1.61 5.56 -3.91
N MET A 82 1.87 4.36 -3.39
CA MET A 82 1.15 3.79 -2.26
C MET A 82 1.30 4.64 -0.99
N ARG A 83 2.49 5.17 -0.70
CA ARG A 83 2.71 6.07 0.43
C ARG A 83 1.90 7.35 0.30
N SER A 84 1.99 8.02 -0.84
CA SER A 84 1.25 9.26 -1.08
C SER A 84 -0.26 9.05 -0.95
N LYS A 85 -0.80 7.98 -1.54
CA LYS A 85 -2.22 7.64 -1.48
C LYS A 85 -2.68 7.28 -0.07
N TYR A 86 -1.86 6.56 0.70
CA TYR A 86 -2.16 6.25 2.09
C TYR A 86 -2.21 7.51 2.95
N GLU A 87 -1.24 8.41 2.81
CA GLU A 87 -1.20 9.69 3.53
C GLU A 87 -2.45 10.53 3.23
N GLN A 88 -2.84 10.65 1.96
CA GLN A 88 -4.08 11.34 1.56
C GLN A 88 -5.33 10.70 2.18
N THR A 89 -5.37 9.36 2.23
CA THR A 89 -6.48 8.61 2.84
C THR A 89 -6.59 8.90 4.33
N MET A 90 -5.45 8.87 5.03
CA MET A 90 -5.40 9.14 6.47
C MET A 90 -5.70 10.59 6.81
N GLU A 91 -5.25 11.54 5.99
CA GLU A 91 -5.59 12.95 6.12
C GLU A 91 -7.11 13.16 5.98
N TYR A 92 -7.73 12.53 4.99
CA TYR A 92 -9.18 12.62 4.81
C TYR A 92 -9.95 12.00 5.98
N ILE A 93 -9.53 10.81 6.45
CA ILE A 93 -10.09 10.18 7.66
C ILE A 93 -9.97 11.12 8.87
N GLY A 94 -8.81 11.76 9.06
CA GLY A 94 -8.58 12.70 10.14
C GLY A 94 -9.49 13.93 10.10
N LYS A 95 -9.73 14.48 8.89
CA LYS A 95 -10.67 15.60 8.70
C LYS A 95 -12.13 15.19 8.90
N ALA A 96 -12.48 13.95 8.57
CA ALA A 96 -13.83 13.40 8.66
C ALA A 96 -14.21 12.90 10.07
N SER A 97 -13.25 12.72 10.98
CA SER A 97 -13.48 12.26 12.36
C SER A 97 -13.34 13.43 13.35
N PRO A 98 -14.44 14.04 13.82
CA PRO A 98 -14.41 15.19 14.75
C PRO A 98 -13.97 14.83 16.18
N VAL A 99 -13.71 13.56 16.48
CA VAL A 99 -13.17 13.11 17.78
C VAL A 99 -11.76 12.56 17.58
N SER A 100 -10.84 13.09 18.38
CA SER A 100 -9.40 12.83 18.37
C SER A 100 -9.10 11.32 18.30
N ILE A 101 -8.54 10.89 17.17
CA ILE A 101 -7.77 9.64 17.15
C ILE A 101 -6.47 9.97 17.87
N ALA A 102 -6.33 9.54 19.13
CA ALA A 102 -5.09 9.68 19.88
C ALA A 102 -3.93 9.10 19.06
N GLY A 103 -2.82 9.85 19.02
CA GLY A 103 -1.63 9.60 18.22
C GLY A 103 -0.90 8.30 18.56
#